data_AF-A0AAD9NM50-F1
#
_entry.id   AF-A0AAD9NM50-F1
#
_cell.length_a   1.000
_cell.length_b   1.000
_cell.length_c   1.000
_cell.angle_alpha   90.00
_cell.angle_beta   90.00
_cell.angle_gamma   90.00
#
_symmetry.space_group_name_H-M   'P 1'
#
loop_
_entity.id
_entity.type
_entity.pdbx_description
1 polymer ?
#
loop_
_entity_poly.entity_id
_entity_poly.type
_entity_poly.pdbx_seq_one_letter_code
_entity_poly.pdbx_strand_id
1 'polypeptide(L)'
;MLLQYSAKYCITDVNECTDHNGGCSDTCTDNVGGFNCSCNDGFKLMKDKKGCKACPTGTWGKDCLRDCNCRDSDTACNETTGCAECPGGFTGGDCHEDIDECTVNDPCDGHSTCSNTIGTFKCVCHAGYTQYNATVCQGKQHVITTLYNSYVMDATLVLFVCVLCPRLDCFNSNALNRPRLPS
;
A
#
# COMPACT_ATOMS: atom_id res chain seq x y z
N MET A 1 -31.24 -67.16 28.53
CA MET A 1 -31.34 -65.82 29.12
C MET A 1 -31.29 -64.83 27.97
N LEU A 2 -32.41 -64.15 27.74
CA LEU A 2 -32.63 -63.15 26.70
C LEU A 2 -31.70 -61.96 26.88
N LEU A 3 -31.17 -61.40 25.78
CA LEU A 3 -31.19 -59.96 25.51
C LEU A 3 -31.06 -59.71 24.00
N GLN A 4 -32.21 -59.41 23.36
CA GLN A 4 -32.27 -58.69 22.08
C GLN A 4 -31.92 -57.22 22.35
N TYR A 5 -30.87 -56.66 21.75
CA TYR A 5 -30.54 -55.23 21.73
C TYR A 5 -29.80 -54.97 20.40
N SER A 6 -30.41 -54.44 19.34
CA SER A 6 -30.89 -53.06 19.07
C SER A 6 -29.88 -52.26 18.22
N ALA A 7 -30.30 -51.94 16.98
CA ALA A 7 -29.79 -50.89 16.09
C ALA A 7 -28.25 -50.77 15.89
N LYS A 8 -27.81 -51.31 14.75
CA LYS A 8 -26.68 -50.91 13.89
C LYS A 8 -26.17 -49.48 14.19
N TYR A 9 -25.04 -49.41 14.88
CA TYR A 9 -24.30 -48.19 15.22
C TYR A 9 -23.52 -47.69 13.98
N CYS A 10 -23.86 -46.52 13.42
CA CYS A 10 -23.05 -45.81 12.42
C CYS A 10 -22.15 -44.81 13.15
N ILE A 11 -20.94 -45.22 13.55
CA ILE A 11 -20.06 -44.46 14.47
C ILE A 11 -18.93 -43.70 13.78
N THR A 12 -18.72 -43.92 12.49
CA THR A 12 -17.70 -43.21 11.72
C THR A 12 -18.38 -42.40 10.65
N ASP A 13 -18.05 -41.12 10.62
CA ASP A 13 -18.44 -40.22 9.55
C ASP A 13 -17.93 -40.73 8.20
N VAL A 14 -18.73 -40.55 7.16
CA VAL A 14 -18.37 -40.96 5.80
C VAL A 14 -17.94 -39.72 5.06
N ASN A 15 -16.68 -39.67 4.63
CA ASN A 15 -16.19 -38.53 3.86
C ASN A 15 -16.73 -38.56 2.42
N GLU A 16 -17.82 -37.84 2.17
CA GLU A 16 -18.45 -37.79 0.85
C GLU A 16 -17.61 -37.03 -0.19
N CYS A 17 -16.65 -36.21 0.23
CA CYS A 17 -15.76 -35.49 -0.67
C CYS A 17 -14.77 -36.41 -1.39
N THR A 18 -14.50 -37.60 -0.85
CA THR A 18 -13.63 -38.59 -1.50
C THR A 18 -14.22 -39.16 -2.78
N ASP A 19 -15.55 -39.10 -2.96
CA ASP A 19 -16.24 -39.58 -4.14
C ASP A 19 -16.69 -38.41 -5.02
N HIS A 20 -16.05 -38.24 -6.18
CA HIS A 20 -16.34 -37.17 -7.14
C HIS A 20 -16.50 -35.77 -6.51
N ASN A 21 -15.70 -35.45 -5.48
CA ASN A 21 -15.74 -34.17 -4.76
C ASN A 21 -17.12 -33.87 -4.13
N GLY A 22 -17.87 -34.90 -3.70
CA GLY A 22 -19.25 -34.74 -3.21
C GLY A 22 -20.24 -34.26 -4.29
N GLY A 23 -19.81 -34.20 -5.55
CA GLY A 23 -20.49 -33.53 -6.64
C GLY A 23 -20.45 -32.00 -6.58
N CYS A 24 -19.58 -31.41 -5.75
CA CYS A 24 -19.36 -29.96 -5.72
C CYS A 24 -18.63 -29.50 -6.98
N SER A 25 -19.01 -28.34 -7.53
CA SER A 25 -18.29 -27.74 -8.67
C SER A 25 -16.88 -27.29 -8.29
N ASP A 26 -16.71 -26.71 -7.09
CA ASP A 26 -15.45 -26.17 -6.61
C ASP A 26 -14.93 -26.95 -5.39
N THR A 27 -15.22 -26.47 -4.17
CA THR A 27 -14.65 -27.02 -2.93
C THR A 27 -15.69 -27.84 -2.18
N CYS A 28 -15.35 -29.08 -1.81
CA CYS A 28 -16.10 -29.90 -0.88
C CYS A 28 -15.43 -29.88 0.51
N THR A 29 -16.21 -29.64 1.56
CA THR A 29 -15.76 -29.80 2.96
C THR A 29 -16.60 -30.85 3.65
N ASP A 30 -15.93 -31.90 4.10
CA ASP A 30 -16.50 -32.98 4.87
C ASP A 30 -16.79 -32.52 6.31
N ASN A 31 -17.98 -32.82 6.82
CA ASN A 31 -18.34 -32.51 8.20
C ASN A 31 -19.07 -33.71 8.81
N VAL A 32 -19.03 -33.81 10.14
CA VAL A 32 -19.72 -34.90 10.85
C VAL A 32 -21.23 -34.87 10.54
N GLY A 33 -21.73 -35.94 9.92
CA GLY A 33 -23.13 -36.04 9.50
C GLY A 33 -23.42 -35.45 8.12
N GLY A 34 -22.40 -35.13 7.33
CA GLY A 34 -22.46 -34.81 5.91
C GLY A 34 -21.56 -33.67 5.46
N PHE A 35 -21.47 -33.45 4.15
CA PHE A 35 -20.59 -32.45 3.55
C PHE A 35 -21.30 -31.14 3.16
N ASN A 36 -20.50 -30.10 2.87
CA ASN A 36 -20.96 -28.89 2.21
C ASN A 36 -20.08 -28.55 0.99
N CYS A 37 -20.66 -27.82 0.03
CA CYS A 37 -19.92 -27.25 -1.08
C CYS A 37 -19.72 -25.74 -0.87
N SER A 38 -18.60 -25.21 -1.32
CA SER A 38 -18.35 -23.77 -1.38
C SER A 38 -17.63 -23.40 -2.67
N CYS A 39 -17.74 -22.13 -3.07
CA CYS A 39 -17.14 -21.61 -4.30
C CYS A 39 -15.95 -20.71 -4.01
N ASN A 40 -15.07 -20.60 -5.02
CA ASN A 40 -13.96 -19.66 -5.02
C ASN A 40 -14.44 -18.21 -5.20
N ASP A 41 -13.55 -17.24 -4.94
CA ASP A 41 -13.83 -15.82 -5.19
C ASP A 41 -14.24 -15.59 -6.65
N GLY A 42 -15.23 -14.72 -6.87
CA GLY A 42 -15.85 -14.52 -8.18
C GLY A 42 -17.04 -15.42 -8.47
N PHE A 43 -17.39 -16.31 -7.53
CA PHE A 43 -18.53 -17.22 -7.66
C PHE A 43 -19.37 -17.27 -6.38
N LYS A 44 -20.65 -17.60 -6.56
CA LYS A 44 -21.59 -17.91 -5.48
C LYS A 44 -22.21 -19.29 -5.64
N LEU A 45 -22.50 -19.92 -4.51
CA LEU A 45 -23.16 -21.22 -4.48
C LEU A 45 -24.57 -21.12 -5.06
N MET A 46 -24.91 -22.06 -5.94
CA MET A 46 -26.22 -22.17 -6.55
C MET A 46 -27.24 -22.80 -5.58
N LYS A 47 -28.53 -22.72 -5.94
CA LYS A 47 -29.63 -23.26 -5.12
C LYS A 47 -29.57 -24.78 -4.90
N ASP A 48 -28.88 -25.49 -5.79
CA ASP A 48 -28.64 -26.93 -5.67
C ASP A 48 -27.60 -27.29 -4.59
N LYS A 49 -26.95 -26.27 -4.00
CA LYS A 49 -25.87 -26.39 -3.01
C LYS A 49 -24.63 -27.12 -3.53
N LYS A 50 -24.45 -27.19 -4.86
CA LYS A 50 -23.33 -27.90 -5.50
C LYS A 50 -22.68 -27.10 -6.60
N GLY A 51 -23.49 -26.45 -7.44
CA GLY A 51 -23.05 -25.63 -8.55
C GLY A 51 -22.50 -24.28 -8.10
N CYS A 52 -21.54 -23.75 -8.86
CA CYS A 52 -21.02 -22.39 -8.67
C CYS A 52 -21.42 -21.51 -9.84
N LYS A 53 -21.93 -20.31 -9.54
CA LYS A 53 -22.31 -19.31 -10.55
C LYS A 53 -21.45 -18.07 -10.40
N ALA A 54 -20.89 -17.60 -11.50
CA ALA A 54 -20.10 -16.37 -11.54
C ALA A 54 -20.89 -15.18 -10.96
N CYS A 55 -20.17 -14.23 -10.36
CA CYS A 55 -20.79 -13.05 -9.80
C CYS A 55 -21.48 -12.21 -10.88
N PRO A 56 -22.67 -11.67 -10.58
CA PRO A 56 -23.30 -10.72 -11.48
C PRO A 56 -22.46 -9.44 -11.58
N THR A 57 -22.60 -8.75 -12.70
CA THR A 57 -21.96 -7.46 -12.94
C THR A 57 -22.20 -6.51 -11.78
N GLY A 58 -21.12 -5.90 -11.27
CA GLY A 58 -21.15 -4.97 -10.15
C GLY A 58 -20.95 -5.61 -8.77
N THR A 59 -20.75 -6.92 -8.68
CA THR A 59 -20.43 -7.61 -7.42
C THR A 59 -19.19 -8.49 -7.57
N TRP A 60 -18.49 -8.75 -6.47
CA TRP A 60 -17.23 -9.47 -6.49
C TRP A 60 -16.94 -10.23 -5.18
N GLY A 61 -15.87 -11.04 -5.20
CA GLY A 61 -15.38 -11.81 -4.07
C GLY A 61 -16.16 -13.09 -3.80
N LYS A 62 -15.92 -13.68 -2.63
CA LYS A 62 -16.61 -14.89 -2.19
C LYS A 62 -18.11 -14.65 -2.04
N ASP A 63 -18.91 -15.52 -2.64
CA ASP A 63 -20.38 -15.48 -2.61
C ASP A 63 -20.99 -14.16 -3.14
N CYS A 64 -20.20 -13.34 -3.84
CA CYS A 64 -20.59 -12.06 -4.41
C CYS A 64 -21.17 -11.09 -3.37
N LEU A 65 -20.61 -11.11 -2.15
CA LEU A 65 -21.08 -10.31 -1.02
C LEU A 65 -20.54 -8.87 -1.03
N ARG A 66 -19.57 -8.57 -1.91
CA ARG A 66 -18.99 -7.24 -2.03
C ARG A 66 -19.50 -6.55 -3.29
N ASP A 67 -19.92 -5.30 -3.13
CA ASP A 67 -20.30 -4.44 -4.23
C ASP A 67 -19.06 -3.76 -4.82
N CYS A 68 -19.06 -3.57 -6.14
CA CYS A 68 -18.06 -2.78 -6.86
C CYS A 68 -18.40 -1.29 -6.75
N ASN A 69 -18.12 -0.70 -5.58
CA ASN A 69 -18.25 0.73 -5.33
C ASN A 69 -16.88 1.41 -5.49
N CYS A 70 -16.35 1.41 -6.71
CA CYS A 70 -15.04 1.98 -6.98
C CYS A 70 -15.04 3.51 -6.84
N ARG A 71 -13.99 4.06 -6.21
CA ARG A 71 -13.83 5.50 -6.01
C ARG A 71 -13.68 6.27 -7.34
N ASP A 72 -14.66 7.12 -7.66
CA ASP A 72 -14.70 8.22 -8.66
C ASP A 72 -14.10 8.03 -10.07
N SER A 73 -13.73 6.82 -10.50
CA SER A 73 -13.17 6.61 -11.84
C SER A 73 -13.58 5.28 -12.46
N ASP A 74 -14.72 5.28 -13.15
CA ASP A 74 -15.11 4.44 -14.30
C ASP A 74 -14.37 3.09 -14.45
N THR A 75 -14.37 2.28 -13.39
CA THR A 75 -13.52 1.09 -13.31
C THR A 75 -14.29 -0.12 -13.80
N ALA A 76 -13.63 -0.96 -14.61
CA ALA A 76 -14.10 -2.32 -14.82
C ALA A 76 -14.10 -3.06 -13.47
N CYS A 77 -15.23 -3.65 -13.12
CA CYS A 77 -15.38 -4.52 -11.96
C CYS A 77 -14.90 -5.92 -12.35
N ASN A 78 -13.88 -6.42 -11.67
CA ASN A 78 -13.44 -7.80 -11.74
C ASN A 78 -14.20 -8.61 -10.68
N GLU A 79 -14.88 -9.69 -11.10
CA GLU A 79 -15.65 -10.54 -10.19
C GLU A 79 -14.81 -11.14 -9.04
N THR A 80 -13.50 -11.33 -9.22
CA THR A 80 -12.63 -11.93 -8.22
C THR A 80 -11.98 -10.88 -7.32
N THR A 81 -11.46 -9.79 -7.90
CA THR A 81 -10.61 -8.82 -7.18
C THR A 81 -11.28 -7.48 -6.87
N GLY A 82 -12.46 -7.21 -7.42
CA GLY A 82 -13.15 -5.93 -7.26
C GLY A 82 -12.72 -4.91 -8.31
N CYS A 83 -12.44 -3.68 -7.91
CA CYS A 83 -12.02 -2.62 -8.82
C CYS A 83 -10.72 -2.99 -9.54
N ALA A 84 -10.71 -2.94 -10.88
CA ALA A 84 -9.55 -3.38 -11.66
C ALA A 84 -8.31 -2.50 -11.48
N GLU A 85 -8.49 -1.18 -11.30
CA GLU A 85 -7.40 -0.21 -11.14
C GLU A 85 -7.83 0.85 -10.12
N CYS A 86 -6.98 1.11 -9.12
CA CYS A 86 -7.24 2.16 -8.14
C CYS A 86 -6.63 3.50 -8.56
N PRO A 87 -7.27 4.63 -8.22
CA PRO A 87 -6.64 5.94 -8.33
C PRO A 87 -5.32 5.96 -7.53
N GLY A 88 -4.34 6.72 -8.02
CA GLY A 88 -3.05 6.85 -7.34
C GLY A 88 -3.21 7.26 -5.87
N GLY A 89 -2.45 6.59 -4.98
CA GLY A 89 -2.55 6.77 -3.53
C GLY A 89 -3.59 5.87 -2.84
N PHE A 90 -4.32 5.02 -3.57
CA PHE A 90 -5.31 4.11 -2.99
C PHE A 90 -5.08 2.64 -3.35
N THR A 91 -5.55 1.75 -2.48
CA THR A 91 -5.49 0.30 -2.61
C THR A 91 -6.79 -0.34 -2.07
N GLY A 92 -6.81 -1.68 -2.02
CA GLY A 92 -7.99 -2.46 -1.65
C GLY A 92 -8.90 -2.75 -2.85
N GLY A 93 -9.82 -3.71 -2.70
CA GLY A 93 -10.70 -4.13 -3.79
C GLY A 93 -11.84 -3.15 -4.12
N ASP A 94 -12.01 -2.09 -3.33
CA ASP A 94 -12.93 -0.98 -3.57
C ASP A 94 -12.23 0.39 -3.71
N CYS A 95 -10.89 0.40 -3.63
CA CYS A 95 -10.05 1.60 -3.74
C CYS A 95 -10.32 2.69 -2.68
N HIS A 96 -10.75 2.29 -1.47
CA HIS A 96 -10.93 3.22 -0.35
C HIS A 96 -9.80 3.18 0.68
N GLU A 97 -8.91 2.20 0.59
CA GLU A 97 -7.78 2.10 1.50
C GLU A 97 -6.68 3.06 1.04
N ASP A 98 -6.26 3.95 1.92
CA ASP A 98 -5.16 4.87 1.69
C ASP A 98 -3.82 4.13 1.72
N ILE A 99 -2.93 4.43 0.78
CA ILE A 99 -1.58 3.89 0.79
C ILE A 99 -0.74 4.79 1.71
N ASP A 100 -0.24 4.24 2.81
CA ASP A 100 0.73 4.96 3.65
C ASP A 100 2.13 4.92 3.02
N GLU A 101 2.44 5.93 2.20
CA GLU A 101 3.71 5.97 1.47
C GLU A 101 4.92 6.05 2.41
N CYS A 102 4.74 6.57 3.62
CA CYS A 102 5.81 6.66 4.63
C CYS A 102 6.22 5.28 5.15
N THR A 103 5.31 4.31 5.18
CA THR A 103 5.60 2.94 5.62
C THR A 103 6.04 2.03 4.48
N VAL A 104 5.51 2.25 3.28
CA VAL A 104 5.79 1.40 2.11
C VAL A 104 7.16 1.72 1.52
N ASN A 105 7.41 2.99 1.21
CA ASN A 105 8.67 3.45 0.65
C ASN A 105 8.76 4.96 0.84
N ASP A 106 9.32 5.38 1.98
CA ASP A 106 9.40 6.79 2.37
C ASP A 106 9.98 7.63 1.22
N PRO A 107 9.14 8.47 0.58
CA PRO A 107 9.53 9.25 -0.60
C PRO A 107 10.30 10.53 -0.23
N CYS A 108 10.39 10.87 1.05
CA CYS A 108 10.97 12.10 1.53
C CYS A 108 12.51 12.03 1.60
N ASP A 109 13.16 13.19 1.44
CA ASP A 109 14.61 13.28 1.62
C ASP A 109 15.02 13.22 3.10
N GLY A 110 16.33 13.04 3.35
CA GLY A 110 16.87 12.97 4.72
C GLY A 110 16.77 14.26 5.55
N HIS A 111 16.19 15.33 5.00
CA HIS A 111 15.98 16.63 5.66
C HIS A 111 14.51 16.92 5.92
N SER A 112 13.66 15.90 5.81
CA SER A 112 12.25 15.97 6.12
C SER A 112 11.76 14.75 6.88
N THR A 113 10.58 14.87 7.45
CA THR A 113 9.83 13.77 8.05
C THR A 113 8.59 13.53 7.21
N CYS A 114 8.41 12.29 6.74
CA CYS A 114 7.20 11.90 6.03
C CYS A 114 5.98 11.93 6.96
N SER A 115 4.87 12.42 6.42
CA SER A 115 3.56 12.36 7.05
C SER A 115 2.55 11.89 6.02
N ASN A 116 1.95 10.74 6.30
CA ASN A 116 0.89 10.20 5.46
C ASN A 116 -0.35 11.12 5.46
N THR A 117 -1.05 11.19 4.34
CA THR A 117 -2.30 11.93 4.15
C THR A 117 -3.23 11.17 3.21
N ILE A 118 -4.54 11.44 3.23
CA ILE A 118 -5.45 10.66 2.38
C ILE A 118 -5.19 10.93 0.89
N GLY A 119 -4.81 9.90 0.16
CA GLY A 119 -4.49 9.85 -1.26
C GLY A 119 -3.10 10.36 -1.64
N THR A 120 -2.27 10.73 -0.65
CA THR A 120 -0.94 11.29 -0.90
C THR A 120 -0.11 11.38 0.39
N PHE A 121 1.08 11.95 0.32
CA PHE A 121 1.89 12.23 1.50
C PHE A 121 2.38 13.67 1.50
N LYS A 122 2.94 14.10 2.63
CA LYS A 122 3.71 15.34 2.72
C LYS A 122 5.04 15.11 3.42
N CYS A 123 6.08 15.74 2.90
CA CYS A 123 7.40 15.78 3.53
C CYS A 123 7.52 17.08 4.33
N VAL A 124 7.61 16.97 5.66
CA VAL A 124 7.75 18.13 6.54
C VAL A 124 9.23 18.41 6.78
N CYS A 125 9.74 19.49 6.20
CA CYS A 125 11.14 19.87 6.36
C CYS A 125 11.54 20.10 7.82
N HIS A 126 12.71 19.61 8.21
CA HIS A 126 13.30 19.87 9.52
C HIS A 126 13.65 21.36 9.70
N ALA A 127 13.89 21.77 10.95
CA ALA A 127 14.28 23.13 11.26
C ALA A 127 15.56 23.53 10.49
N GLY A 128 15.53 24.72 9.89
CA GLY A 128 16.63 25.20 9.03
C GLY A 128 16.48 24.85 7.55
N TYR A 129 15.44 24.12 7.13
CA TYR A 129 15.16 23.78 5.74
C TYR A 129 13.81 24.33 5.26
N THR A 130 13.64 24.46 3.94
CA THR A 130 12.41 24.87 3.24
C THR A 130 12.09 23.93 2.10
N GLN A 131 10.80 23.77 1.80
CA GLN A 131 10.34 22.95 0.68
C GLN A 131 10.95 23.45 -0.63
N TYR A 132 11.65 22.58 -1.36
CA TYR A 132 12.11 22.85 -2.72
C TYR A 132 11.15 22.26 -3.75
N ASN A 133 10.75 21.00 -3.56
CA ASN A 133 9.69 20.32 -4.30
C ASN A 133 8.96 19.36 -3.35
N ALA A 134 8.00 18.55 -3.83
CA ALA A 134 7.17 17.70 -2.97
C ALA A 134 7.95 16.76 -2.02
N THR A 135 9.15 16.30 -2.39
CA THR A 135 9.94 15.33 -1.62
C THR A 135 11.26 15.87 -1.06
N VAL A 136 11.72 17.04 -1.53
CA VAL A 136 13.05 17.58 -1.23
C VAL A 136 12.98 18.88 -0.44
N CYS A 137 13.83 18.99 0.58
CA CYS A 137 14.01 20.13 1.43
C CYS A 137 15.41 20.74 1.26
N GLN A 138 15.48 22.05 1.07
CA GLN A 138 16.74 22.78 0.92
C GLN A 138 17.02 23.66 2.13
N GLY A 139 18.28 23.74 2.54
CA GLY A 139 18.69 24.58 3.67
C GLY A 139 18.37 26.06 3.42
N LYS A 140 17.84 26.74 4.44
CA LYS A 140 17.54 28.18 4.46
C LYS A 140 18.78 29.08 4.27
N GLN A 141 19.97 28.51 4.18
CA GLN A 141 21.25 29.20 4.15
C GLN A 141 21.66 29.74 2.76
N HIS A 142 20.76 29.70 1.78
CA HIS A 142 21.02 30.11 0.39
C HIS A 142 20.30 31.39 -0.07
N VAL A 143 19.76 32.20 0.85
CA VAL A 143 19.18 33.52 0.46
C VAL A 143 20.22 34.64 0.48
N ILE A 144 21.43 34.40 1.01
CA ILE A 144 22.50 35.43 1.00
C ILE A 144 23.14 35.54 -0.41
N THR A 145 23.10 34.49 -1.25
CA THR A 145 23.76 34.50 -2.57
C THR A 145 22.97 35.20 -3.67
N THR A 146 21.64 35.32 -3.56
CA THR A 146 20.81 36.06 -4.54
C THR A 146 20.84 37.58 -4.32
N LEU A 147 21.16 38.04 -3.11
CA LEU A 147 21.51 39.45 -2.86
C LEU A 147 23.00 39.74 -3.13
N TYR A 148 23.87 38.72 -3.08
CA TYR A 148 25.28 38.86 -3.46
C TYR A 148 25.47 39.17 -4.95
N ASN A 149 24.58 38.69 -5.83
CA ASN A 149 24.63 39.01 -7.26
C ASN A 149 23.93 40.33 -7.64
N SER A 150 23.28 41.02 -6.69
CA SER A 150 22.58 42.30 -6.95
C SER A 150 23.20 43.50 -6.23
N TYR A 151 24.10 43.31 -5.27
CA TYR A 151 24.86 44.39 -4.68
C TYR A 151 26.35 44.12 -4.84
N VAL A 152 27.00 44.94 -5.67
CA VAL A 152 28.46 45.07 -5.78
C VAL A 152 28.97 45.60 -4.44
N MET A 153 29.06 44.75 -3.43
CA MET A 153 29.63 45.11 -2.13
C MET A 153 31.12 44.82 -2.19
N ASP A 154 31.87 45.91 -2.18
CA ASP A 154 33.32 46.01 -2.17
C ASP A 154 33.99 44.94 -1.28
N ALA A 155 35.08 44.36 -1.78
CA ALA A 155 35.82 43.22 -1.23
C ALA A 155 36.37 43.43 0.20
N THR A 156 36.20 44.63 0.76
CA THR A 156 36.63 45.02 2.10
C THR A 156 35.67 44.61 3.22
N LEU A 157 34.40 44.27 2.93
CA LEU A 157 33.41 43.88 3.97
C LEU A 157 33.25 42.34 4.13
N VAL A 158 33.80 41.53 3.23
CA VAL A 158 33.69 40.06 3.29
C VAL A 158 34.55 39.49 4.44
N LEU A 159 35.60 40.20 4.85
CA LEU A 159 36.49 39.76 5.92
C LEU A 159 35.86 39.90 7.32
N PHE A 160 34.86 40.76 7.51
CA PHE A 160 34.29 41.02 8.85
C PHE A 160 33.25 39.99 9.30
N VAL A 161 32.54 39.36 8.36
CA VAL A 161 31.45 38.42 8.71
C VAL A 161 31.99 37.07 9.17
N CYS A 162 33.16 36.63 8.66
CA CYS A 162 33.78 35.37 9.10
C CYS A 162 34.48 35.47 10.47
N VAL A 163 34.83 36.66 10.96
CA VAL A 163 35.58 36.83 12.23
C VAL A 163 34.67 36.82 13.46
N LEU A 164 33.37 37.09 13.31
CA LEU A 164 32.41 37.16 14.42
C LEU A 164 31.57 35.88 14.64
N CYS A 165 31.71 34.85 13.81
CA CYS A 165 30.97 33.60 13.95
C CYS A 165 31.91 32.40 14.15
N PRO A 166 32.31 32.07 15.40
CA PRO A 166 33.27 31.00 15.67
C PRO A 166 32.71 29.57 15.51
N ARG A 167 31.57 29.38 14.84
CA ARG A 167 30.88 28.08 14.73
C ARG A 167 30.18 27.79 13.40
N LEU A 168 30.53 28.49 12.33
CA LEU A 168 30.18 28.03 10.98
C LEU A 168 31.46 27.57 10.30
N ASP A 169 31.60 26.27 10.14
CA ASP A 169 32.52 25.70 9.16
C ASP A 169 32.13 26.27 7.78
N CYS A 170 32.79 27.35 7.38
CA CYS A 170 32.66 27.94 6.06
C CYS A 170 33.17 26.92 5.03
N PHE A 171 32.26 26.07 4.55
CA PHE A 171 32.53 25.24 3.40
C PHE A 171 32.62 26.15 2.18
N ASN A 172 33.84 26.42 1.76
CA ASN A 172 34.15 27.15 0.54
C ASN A 172 33.66 26.31 -0.65
N SER A 173 32.63 26.78 -1.34
CA SER A 173 32.04 26.12 -2.51
C SER A 173 32.92 26.12 -3.77
N ASN A 174 34.21 26.49 -3.69
CA ASN A 174 35.17 26.34 -4.79
C ASN A 174 35.92 24.99 -4.78
N ALA A 175 35.34 23.96 -4.17
CA ALA A 175 35.88 22.60 -4.22
C ALA A 175 34.94 21.62 -4.95
N LEU A 176 34.60 21.93 -6.21
CA LEU A 176 34.20 20.91 -7.17
C LEU A 176 35.22 20.87 -8.30
N ASN A 177 35.81 19.68 -8.47
CA ASN A 177 36.70 19.19 -9.53
C ASN A 177 38.20 19.48 -9.41
N ARG A 178 38.88 18.68 -8.58
CA ARG A 178 40.14 18.06 -9.02
C ARG A 178 40.15 16.55 -8.73
N PRO A 179 40.51 15.70 -9.71
CA PRO A 179 40.67 14.27 -9.48
C PRO A 179 41.89 14.01 -8.59
N ARG A 180 41.76 13.03 -7.68
CA ARG A 180 42.89 12.47 -6.92
C ARG A 180 43.80 11.69 -7.88
N LEU A 181 45.10 11.86 -7.76
CA LEU A 181 46.10 10.90 -8.24
C LEU A 181 47.06 10.55 -7.08
N PRO A 182 47.54 9.30 -7.00
CA PRO A 182 48.23 8.76 -5.83
C PRO A 182 49.71 9.16 -5.78
N SER A 183 50.27 8.97 -4.57
CA SER A 183 51.67 9.12 -4.09
C SER A 183 52.76 9.35 -5.12
#